data_AF-A0A6B1DM69-F1
#
_entry.id   AF-A0A6B1DM69-F1
#
_cell.length_a   1.000
_cell.length_b   1.000
_cell.length_c   1.000
_cell.angle_alpha   90.00
_cell.angle_beta   90.00
_cell.angle_gamma   90.00
#
_symmetry.space_group_name_H-M   'P 1'
#
loop_
_entity.id
_entity.type
_entity.pdbx_description
1 polymer ?
#
loop_
_entity_poly.entity_id
_entity_poly.type
_entity_poly.pdbx_seq_one_letter_code
_entity_poly.pdbx_strand_id
1 'polypeptide(L)' 'MYSRDGRYLGKLSANPYDPDSIANPYGRYGSRYSPDSVNNPNGRYGSGYSNESARNPYATRPPRIFRD' A
#
# COMPACT_ATOMS: atom_id res chain seq x y z
N MET A 1 4.53 -3.26 5.79
CA MET A 1 4.97 -2.50 4.61
C MET A 1 5.07 -1.05 5.03
N TYR A 2 6.09 -0.34 4.59
CA TYR A 2 6.32 1.05 4.98
C TYR A 2 6.71 1.89 3.77
N SER A 3 6.29 3.15 3.74
CA SER A 3 6.80 4.13 2.79
C SER A 3 8.27 4.45 3.05
N ARG A 4 8.91 5.17 2.11
CA ARG A 4 10.32 5.58 2.25
C ARG A 4 10.56 6.49 3.46
N ASP A 5 9.58 7.29 3.85
CA ASP A 5 9.60 8.18 5.02
C ASP A 5 9.10 7.51 6.32
N GLY A 6 8.86 6.20 6.30
CA GLY A 6 8.56 5.43 7.52
C GLY A 6 7.07 5.37 7.90
N ARG A 7 6.16 5.81 7.03
CA ARG A 7 4.72 5.62 7.26
C ARG A 7 4.37 4.14 7.11
N TYR A 8 3.65 3.60 8.08
CA TYR A 8 3.08 2.25 7.98
C TYR A 8 1.97 2.21 6.91
N LEU A 9 2.05 1.22 6.01
CA LEU A 9 1.12 1.02 4.89
C LEU A 9 0.48 -0.38 4.92
N GLY A 10 0.43 -1.00 6.10
CA GLY A 10 -0.22 -2.29 6.30
C GLY A 10 0.69 -3.50 6.13
N LYS A 11 0.12 -4.67 6.41
CA LYS A 11 0.77 -5.97 6.42
C LYS A 11 0.60 -6.66 5.07
N LEU A 12 1.68 -7.22 4.54
CA LEU A 12 1.62 -8.15 3.41
C LEU A 12 1.03 -9.48 3.92
N SER A 13 -0.29 -9.55 3.95
CA SER A 13 -1.08 -10.68 4.43
C SER A 13 -2.14 -11.01 3.39
N ALA A 14 -2.45 -12.30 3.24
CA ALA A 14 -3.56 -12.75 2.41
C ALA A 14 -4.89 -12.81 3.17
N ASN A 15 -4.89 -12.56 4.49
CA ASN A 15 -6.12 -12.57 5.30
C ASN A 15 -6.97 -11.33 4.98
N PRO A 16 -8.18 -11.45 4.41
CA PRO A 16 -9.00 -10.30 4.06
C PRO A 16 -9.76 -9.72 5.26
N TYR A 17 -9.70 -10.35 6.44
CA TYR A 17 -10.37 -9.90 7.66
C TYR A 17 -9.45 -9.19 8.64
N ASP A 18 -8.13 -9.33 8.48
CA ASP A 18 -7.14 -8.62 9.27
C ASP A 18 -7.23 -7.10 8.92
N PRO A 19 -7.44 -6.21 9.91
CA PRO A 19 -7.60 -4.78 9.66
C PRO A 19 -6.34 -4.12 9.06
N ASP A 20 -5.16 -4.72 9.29
CA ASP A 20 -3.89 -4.25 8.76
C ASP A 20 -3.53 -4.86 7.40
N SER A 21 -4.25 -5.88 6.96
CA SER A 21 -3.94 -6.60 5.73
C SER A 21 -4.19 -5.76 4.49
N ILE A 22 -3.21 -5.72 3.59
CA ILE A 22 -3.41 -5.13 2.25
C ILE A 22 -4.37 -5.95 1.38
N ALA A 23 -4.72 -7.18 1.78
CA ALA A 23 -5.74 -7.98 1.10
C ALA A 23 -7.18 -7.70 1.61
N ASN A 24 -7.35 -6.88 2.66
CA ASN A 24 -8.66 -6.51 3.16
C ASN A 24 -9.26 -5.35 2.32
N PRO A 25 -10.28 -5.59 1.46
CA PRO A 25 -10.81 -4.57 0.55
C PRO A 25 -11.63 -3.48 1.28
N TYR A 26 -12.00 -3.72 2.53
CA TYR A 26 -12.70 -2.77 3.39
C TYR A 26 -11.76 -2.08 4.39
N GLY A 27 -10.56 -2.64 4.59
CA GLY A 27 -9.55 -2.14 5.51
C GLY A 27 -8.79 -0.92 4.97
N ARG A 28 -8.18 -0.16 5.88
CA ARG A 28 -7.46 1.08 5.57
C ARG A 28 -6.33 0.88 4.55
N TYR A 29 -5.62 -0.25 4.59
CA TYR A 29 -4.44 -0.47 3.76
C TYR A 29 -4.68 -1.32 2.51
N GLY A 30 -5.84 -2.00 2.43
CA GLY A 30 -6.23 -2.81 1.27
C GLY A 30 -7.37 -2.22 0.45
N SER A 31 -8.14 -1.26 0.97
CA SER A 31 -9.26 -0.66 0.25
C SER A 31 -8.83 0.17 -0.95
N ARG A 32 -9.54 0.06 -2.08
CA ARG A 32 -9.30 0.90 -3.26
C ARG A 32 -9.63 2.38 -3.08
N TYR A 33 -10.25 2.77 -1.97
CA TYR A 33 -10.70 4.14 -1.70
C TYR A 33 -9.83 4.87 -0.67
N SER A 34 -9.07 4.13 0.14
CA SER A 34 -8.25 4.73 1.19
C SER A 34 -7.01 5.41 0.59
N PRO A 35 -6.62 6.61 1.08
CA PRO A 35 -5.40 7.29 0.64
C PRO A 35 -4.12 6.55 1.07
N ASP A 36 -4.19 5.71 2.11
CA ASP A 36 -3.06 4.95 2.65
C ASP A 36 -2.89 3.57 2.00
N SER A 37 -3.81 3.20 1.10
CA SER A 37 -3.83 1.88 0.50
C SER A 37 -2.93 1.80 -0.72
N VAL A 38 -2.12 0.75 -0.76
CA VAL A 38 -1.35 0.36 -1.95
C VAL A 38 -2.24 -0.16 -3.07
N ASN A 39 -3.53 -0.39 -2.78
CA ASN A 39 -4.52 -0.83 -3.75
C ASN A 39 -5.34 0.30 -4.37
N ASN A 40 -5.21 1.54 -3.90
CA ASN A 40 -5.96 2.67 -4.44
C ASN A 40 -5.33 3.14 -5.78
N PRO A 41 -6.01 2.95 -6.93
CA PRO A 41 -5.44 3.28 -8.25
C PRO A 41 -5.26 4.78 -8.49
N ASN A 42 -5.90 5.62 -7.66
CA ASN A 42 -5.76 7.07 -7.69
C ASN A 42 -4.93 7.58 -6.49
N GLY A 43 -4.49 6.68 -5.61
CA GLY A 43 -3.79 7.01 -4.37
C GLY A 43 -2.28 7.11 -4.53
N ARG A 44 -1.64 7.81 -3.58
CA ARG A 44 -0.18 8.03 -3.55
C ARG A 44 0.64 6.73 -3.60
N TYR A 45 0.14 5.66 -2.97
CA TYR A 45 0.88 4.41 -2.83
C TYR A 45 0.42 3.29 -3.79
N GLY A 46 -0.67 3.51 -4.53
CA GLY A 46 -1.27 2.49 -5.41
C GLY A 46 -1.50 2.92 -6.86
N SER A 47 -1.34 4.21 -7.18
CA SER A 47 -1.51 4.73 -8.54
C SER A 47 -0.38 4.36 -9.48
N GLY A 48 -0.67 4.15 -10.77
CA GLY A 48 0.36 3.91 -11.78
C GLY A 48 1.29 5.11 -12.06
N TYR A 49 0.96 6.30 -11.55
CA TYR A 49 1.69 7.54 -11.87
C TYR A 49 2.57 8.07 -10.73
N SER A 50 2.25 7.72 -9.48
CA SER A 50 2.97 8.24 -8.32
C SER A 50 4.38 7.66 -8.23
N ASN A 51 5.37 8.51 -7.91
CA ASN A 51 6.74 8.07 -7.63
C ASN A 51 6.88 7.27 -6.32
N GLU A 52 5.84 7.25 -5.49
CA GLU A 52 5.76 6.53 -4.22
C GLU A 52 4.87 5.28 -4.27
N SER A 53 4.43 4.90 -5.48
CA SER A 53 3.52 3.78 -5.65
C SER A 53 4.21 2.43 -5.70
N ALA A 54 3.55 1.43 -5.11
CA ALA A 54 3.92 0.03 -5.27
C ALA A 54 3.56 -0.53 -6.66
N ARG A 55 2.72 0.16 -7.42
CA ARG A 55 2.22 -0.26 -8.75
C ARG A 55 2.77 0.54 -9.92
N ASN A 56 3.62 1.53 -9.67
CA ASN A 56 4.30 2.27 -10.72
C ASN A 56 5.67 1.63 -10.98
N PRO A 57 5.93 1.02 -12.16
CA PRO A 57 7.23 0.42 -12.48
C PRO A 57 8.38 1.44 -12.56
N TYR A 58 8.06 2.73 -12.68
CA TYR A 58 9.01 3.84 -12.71
C TYR A 58 9.10 4.59 -11.37
N ALA A 59 8.53 4.04 -10.29
CA ALA A 59 8.60 4.65 -8.97
C ALA A 59 10.06 4.78 -8.49
N THR A 60 10.45 5.98 -8.09
CA THR A 60 11.78 6.25 -7.51
C THR A 60 11.79 6.13 -5.98
N ARG A 61 10.61 6.09 -5.35
CA ARG A 61 10.42 5.98 -3.90
C ARG A 61 9.34 4.95 -3.53
N PRO A 62 9.32 3.73 -4.11
CA PRO A 62 8.28 2.75 -3.81
C PRO A 62 8.31 2.33 -2.33
N PRO A 63 7.18 1.88 -1.77
CA PRO A 63 7.17 1.38 -0.41
C PRO A 63 7.92 0.06 -0.30
N ARG A 64 8.46 -0.22 0.89
CA ARG A 64 9.28 -1.39 1.17
C ARG A 64 8.53 -2.39 2.04
N ILE A 65 8.72 -3.66 1.72
CA ILE A 65 8.28 -4.77 2.57
C ILE A 65 9.40 -5.02 3.58
N PHE A 66 9.03 -5.03 4.85
CA PHE A 66 9.90 -5.46 5.93
C PHE A 66 9.43 -6.86 6.33
N ARG A 67 10.36 -7.81 6.33
CA ARG A 67 10.21 -9.10 7.00
C ARG A 67 11.01 -8.99 8.28
N ASP A 68 10.38 -9.34 9.40
CA ASP A 68 11.12 -9.74 10.59
C ASP A 68 11.72 -11.14 10.37
#